data_AF-A0A9R1LQ22-F1
#
_entry.id   AF-A0A9R1LQ22-F1
#
_cell.length_a   1.000
_cell.length_b   1.000
_cell.length_c   1.000
_cell.angle_alpha   90.00
_cell.angle_beta   90.00
_cell.angle_gamma   90.00
#
_symmetry.space_group_name_H-M   'P 1'
#
loop_
_entity.id
_entity.type
_entity.pdbx_description
1 polymer ?
#
loop_
_entity_poly.entity_id
_entity_poly.type
_entity_poly.pdbx_seq_one_letter_code
_entity_poly.pdbx_strand_id
1 'polypeptide(L)'
;MCIHVTETFTVDDIFHDMLEQITKHRNSNTLSCQELKKKLKQNLRGKRFFLILDDVWVKGNNYQELKELCSPFDVGMKGSKILATARREDAIRALGANGLIAISDLDEDQYFRMFMHYALNGLSVDDREFEPIGRKIAVKLHRSPITAAVVGGQLHGQTIAFWKTTATLDVLNDTMGALRWSYMQLDMDIRRCFEYCNIFPRRFKLEKDKLVHLWIDIAQGFVKTGRETTDMEDVAERYIHELQSCSFLQPEETGYFSIHDLVHELAQTIAGSDSFRIENASWQREEMEVDVPTDARHLFVQKYDGDLISKKILQMENLRTLIFYTVGRAPVEEKVIESIFKRLQKLRVLAITLSSEHHGRYIKKPDKISVSESISQLKHLRYLAIRAKVACRIILPSTLAKLYHIQMLDFGNCERMELPTADLISMRRLLLPLTGVKFPNLGRSKLLQTLPGFTVRDEQGCELKQLRDLNKLRSSLWIRGLENVQTKKEALEANLAAKERLTQVSLEWRANRSCNPEVQADVLECLCPPTSLTKLNIMNYKGSSYPKWMVCKQNGGPKDLKELRLTGWNLFFVR
;
A
#
# COMPACT_ATOMS: atom_id res chain seq x y z
N MET A 1 15.75 -13.80 -13.32
CA MET A 1 15.57 -12.38 -12.96
C MET A 1 14.50 -11.80 -13.86
N CYS A 2 13.67 -10.91 -13.35
CA CYS A 2 12.65 -10.21 -14.16
C CYS A 2 12.74 -8.72 -13.87
N ILE A 3 13.04 -7.93 -14.88
CA ILE A 3 13.28 -6.50 -14.76
C ILE A 3 12.31 -5.78 -15.68
N HIS A 4 11.57 -4.83 -15.13
CA HIS A 4 10.73 -3.96 -15.92
C HIS A 4 11.54 -2.78 -16.45
N VAL A 5 11.37 -2.47 -17.73
CA VAL A 5 12.01 -1.34 -18.40
C VAL A 5 10.95 -0.25 -18.57
N THR A 6 11.05 0.85 -17.83
CA THR A 6 10.10 1.97 -17.97
C THR A 6 10.37 2.77 -19.25
N GLU A 7 9.41 3.54 -19.74
CA GLU A 7 9.62 4.45 -20.89
C GLU A 7 10.76 5.46 -20.66
N THR A 8 10.97 5.79 -19.38
CA THR A 8 11.95 6.75 -18.90
C THR A 8 13.08 6.04 -18.15
N PHE A 9 13.48 4.85 -18.57
CA PHE A 9 14.54 4.12 -17.86
C PHE A 9 15.91 4.79 -18.01
N THR A 10 16.79 4.55 -17.03
CA THR A 10 18.23 4.78 -17.16
C THR A 10 18.95 3.44 -17.06
N VAL A 11 20.07 3.27 -17.76
CA VAL A 11 20.85 2.02 -17.73
C VAL A 11 21.30 1.72 -16.29
N ASP A 12 21.67 2.76 -15.55
CA ASP A 12 22.12 2.69 -14.16
C ASP A 12 21.02 2.15 -13.24
N ASP A 13 19.80 2.69 -13.33
CA ASP A 13 18.66 2.23 -12.52
C ASP A 13 18.37 0.74 -12.80
N ILE A 14 18.41 0.32 -14.07
CA ILE A 14 18.20 -1.10 -14.41
C ILE A 14 19.34 -1.97 -13.85
N PHE A 15 20.60 -1.55 -13.97
CA PHE A 15 21.71 -2.32 -13.43
C PHE A 15 21.65 -2.43 -11.91
N HIS A 16 21.17 -1.40 -11.22
CA HIS A 16 20.87 -1.47 -9.79
C HIS A 16 19.81 -2.53 -9.49
N ASP A 17 18.68 -2.50 -10.19
CA ASP A 17 17.57 -3.43 -9.97
C ASP A 17 18.00 -4.89 -10.21
N MET A 18 18.79 -5.13 -11.26
CA MET A 18 19.38 -6.44 -11.55
C MET A 18 20.30 -6.91 -10.43
N LEU A 19 21.21 -6.05 -9.98
CA LEU A 19 22.11 -6.38 -8.89
C LEU A 19 21.34 -6.66 -7.61
N GLU A 20 20.34 -5.85 -7.28
CA GLU A 20 19.48 -6.04 -6.11
C GLU A 20 18.80 -7.41 -6.13
N GLN A 21 18.28 -7.85 -7.28
CA GLN A 21 17.71 -9.20 -7.42
C GLN A 21 18.75 -10.32 -7.26
N ILE A 22 19.97 -10.14 -7.78
CA ILE A 22 21.03 -11.16 -7.68
C ILE A 22 21.55 -11.27 -6.25
N THR A 23 21.89 -10.14 -5.64
CA THR A 23 22.53 -10.12 -4.32
C THR A 23 21.53 -10.18 -3.17
N LYS A 24 20.22 -10.05 -3.44
CA LYS A 24 19.13 -9.88 -2.45
C LYS A 24 19.37 -8.72 -1.47
N HIS A 25 20.21 -7.79 -1.89
CA HIS A 25 20.65 -6.63 -1.15
C HIS A 25 20.78 -5.49 -2.12
N ARG A 26 20.25 -4.32 -1.76
CA ARG A 26 20.36 -3.12 -2.58
C ARG A 26 21.80 -2.60 -2.52
N ASN A 27 22.49 -2.65 -3.66
CA ASN A 27 23.84 -2.10 -3.79
C ASN A 27 23.79 -0.56 -3.86
N SER A 28 24.94 0.12 -3.67
CA SER A 28 24.96 1.59 -3.63
C SER A 28 24.39 2.21 -4.86
N ASN A 29 23.53 3.21 -4.68
CA ASN A 29 23.19 4.16 -5.74
C ASN A 29 24.34 5.15 -6.03
N THR A 30 25.56 4.98 -5.46
CA THR A 30 26.77 5.78 -5.78
C THR A 30 27.76 5.07 -6.69
N LEU A 31 27.51 3.81 -7.04
CA LEU A 31 28.33 3.12 -8.03
C LEU A 31 28.10 3.78 -9.38
N SER A 32 29.18 4.15 -10.05
CA SER A 32 29.10 4.55 -11.45
C SER A 32 28.52 3.41 -12.29
N CYS A 33 27.89 3.74 -13.42
CA CYS A 33 27.42 2.74 -14.39
C CYS A 33 28.48 1.66 -14.70
N GLN A 34 29.74 2.06 -14.84
CA GLN A 34 30.86 1.17 -15.07
C GLN A 34 31.12 0.19 -13.92
N GLU A 35 31.02 0.65 -12.66
CA GLU A 35 31.16 -0.20 -11.49
C GLU A 35 29.98 -1.16 -11.33
N LEU A 36 28.75 -0.70 -11.63
CA LEU A 36 27.56 -1.56 -11.65
C LEU A 36 27.71 -2.68 -12.66
N LYS A 37 28.10 -2.32 -13.89
CA LYS A 37 28.40 -3.27 -14.95
C LYS A 37 29.49 -4.25 -14.55
N LYS A 38 30.58 -3.80 -13.92
CA LYS A 38 31.66 -4.66 -13.42
C LYS A 38 31.15 -5.67 -12.39
N LYS A 39 30.35 -5.21 -11.41
CA LYS A 39 29.75 -6.08 -10.40
C LYS A 39 28.74 -7.08 -11.00
N LEU A 40 27.93 -6.65 -11.96
CA LEU A 40 27.02 -7.54 -12.69
C LEU A 40 27.81 -8.64 -13.39
N LYS A 41 28.86 -8.27 -14.13
CA LYS A 41 29.74 -9.23 -14.80
C LYS A 41 30.36 -10.22 -13.81
N GLN A 42 30.86 -9.75 -12.67
CA GLN A 42 31.41 -10.64 -11.65
C GLN A 42 30.38 -11.63 -11.10
N ASN A 43 29.14 -11.18 -10.89
CA ASN A 43 28.07 -12.02 -10.36
C ASN A 43 27.49 -13.00 -11.39
N LEU A 44 27.55 -12.68 -12.67
CA LEU A 44 27.04 -13.50 -13.77
C LEU A 44 28.10 -14.45 -14.35
N ARG A 45 29.39 -14.13 -14.17
CA ARG A 45 30.51 -14.93 -14.71
C ARG A 45 30.43 -16.38 -14.24
N GLY A 46 30.52 -17.30 -15.19
CA GLY A 46 30.48 -18.74 -14.90
C GLY A 46 29.11 -19.25 -14.45
N LYS A 47 28.04 -18.45 -14.60
CA LYS A 47 26.67 -18.88 -14.31
C LYS A 47 25.83 -18.94 -15.59
N ARG A 48 24.85 -19.83 -15.57
CA ARG A 48 23.76 -19.86 -16.56
C ARG A 48 22.59 -19.08 -15.99
N PHE A 49 22.07 -18.11 -16.73
CA PHE A 49 20.97 -17.27 -16.26
C PHE A 49 19.82 -17.20 -17.26
N PHE A 50 18.64 -16.88 -16.72
CA PHE A 50 17.48 -16.48 -17.47
C PHE A 50 17.03 -15.09 -17.00
N LEU A 51 17.01 -14.14 -17.92
CA LEU A 51 16.65 -12.75 -17.68
C LEU A 51 15.40 -12.41 -18.50
N ILE A 52 14.40 -11.82 -17.86
CA ILE A 52 13.23 -11.25 -18.50
C ILE A 52 13.37 -9.73 -18.44
N LEU A 53 13.33 -9.06 -19.59
CA LEU A 53 13.24 -7.61 -19.74
C LEU A 53 11.82 -7.27 -20.18
N ASP A 54 10.99 -6.81 -19.25
CA ASP A 54 9.56 -6.63 -19.48
C ASP A 54 9.22 -5.19 -19.90
N ASP A 55 8.49 -5.07 -21.01
CA ASP A 55 7.96 -3.83 -21.61
C ASP A 55 9.05 -2.85 -22.06
N VAL A 56 9.98 -3.30 -22.90
CA VAL A 56 11.08 -2.47 -23.43
C VAL A 56 10.56 -1.41 -24.40
N TRP A 57 10.98 -0.16 -24.20
CA TRP A 57 10.56 1.00 -25.00
C TRP A 57 11.69 1.61 -25.83
N VAL A 58 11.35 2.07 -27.02
CA VAL A 58 12.17 2.98 -27.84
C VAL A 58 11.48 4.32 -27.94
N LYS A 59 12.19 5.38 -27.54
CA LYS A 59 11.73 6.77 -27.64
C LYS A 59 12.89 7.68 -27.99
N GLY A 60 12.75 8.42 -29.09
CA GLY A 60 13.82 9.27 -29.60
C GLY A 60 15.06 8.45 -29.98
N ASN A 61 16.22 8.81 -29.42
CA ASN A 61 17.53 8.21 -29.74
C ASN A 61 18.08 7.26 -28.66
N ASN A 62 17.24 6.65 -27.82
CA ASN A 62 17.67 5.78 -26.71
C ASN A 62 18.25 4.40 -27.13
N TYR A 63 18.61 4.23 -28.39
CA TYR A 63 19.16 2.99 -28.94
C TYR A 63 20.50 2.62 -28.34
N GLN A 64 21.32 3.62 -27.96
CA GLN A 64 22.63 3.38 -27.41
C GLN A 64 22.54 2.83 -25.97
N GLU A 65 21.59 3.32 -25.19
CA GLU A 65 21.26 2.89 -23.84
C GLU A 65 20.76 1.44 -23.85
N LEU A 66 19.91 1.07 -24.81
CA LEU A 66 19.45 -0.31 -25.00
C LEU A 66 20.60 -1.26 -25.36
N LYS A 67 21.54 -0.83 -26.20
CA LYS A 67 22.76 -1.62 -26.49
C LYS A 67 23.63 -1.77 -25.25
N GLU A 68 23.79 -0.68 -24.49
CA GLU A 68 24.58 -0.68 -23.27
C GLU A 68 23.96 -1.60 -22.20
N LEU A 69 22.63 -1.66 -22.13
CA LEU A 69 21.88 -2.55 -21.22
C LEU A 69 22.29 -4.02 -21.36
N CYS A 70 22.56 -4.48 -22.59
CA CYS A 70 22.95 -5.87 -22.85
C CYS A 70 24.44 -6.15 -22.57
N SER A 71 25.25 -5.11 -22.43
CA SER A 71 26.71 -5.23 -22.32
C SER A 71 27.27 -5.98 -21.09
N PRO A 72 26.56 -6.16 -19.95
CA PRO A 72 27.04 -6.98 -18.84
C PRO A 72 26.88 -8.50 -19.04
N PHE A 73 26.16 -8.93 -20.08
CA PHE A 73 25.68 -10.32 -20.21
C PHE A 73 26.62 -11.25 -21.01
N ASP A 74 27.70 -10.69 -21.56
CA ASP A 74 28.73 -11.37 -22.36
C ASP A 74 29.58 -12.41 -21.57
N VAL A 75 29.47 -12.42 -20.24
CA VAL A 75 30.21 -13.34 -19.35
C VAL A 75 29.41 -14.58 -18.93
N GLY A 76 28.17 -14.72 -19.41
CA GLY A 76 27.30 -15.86 -19.09
C GLY A 76 27.76 -17.17 -19.71
N MET A 77 27.42 -18.30 -19.07
CA MET A 77 27.64 -19.62 -19.66
C MET A 77 26.73 -19.88 -20.87
N LYS A 78 27.18 -20.77 -21.77
CA LYS A 78 26.38 -21.27 -22.90
C LYS A 78 25.01 -21.78 -22.41
N GLY A 79 23.96 -21.39 -23.11
CA GLY A 79 22.57 -21.72 -22.76
C GLY A 79 21.89 -20.70 -21.83
N SER A 80 22.54 -19.60 -21.47
CA SER A 80 21.88 -18.42 -20.88
C SER A 80 20.92 -17.80 -21.91
N LYS A 81 19.78 -17.30 -21.45
CA LYS A 81 18.73 -16.75 -22.32
C LYS A 81 18.21 -15.42 -21.77
N ILE A 82 17.89 -14.50 -22.68
CA ILE A 82 17.20 -13.24 -22.39
C ILE A 82 15.88 -13.27 -23.15
N LEU A 83 14.77 -13.07 -22.44
CA LEU A 83 13.45 -12.86 -23.00
C LEU A 83 13.12 -11.38 -22.83
N ALA A 84 12.87 -10.67 -23.93
CA ALA A 84 12.42 -9.28 -23.86
C ALA A 84 11.00 -9.20 -24.43
N THR A 85 10.11 -8.49 -23.73
CA THR A 85 8.78 -8.14 -24.23
C THR A 85 8.78 -6.66 -24.60
N ALA A 86 8.12 -6.29 -25.70
CA ALA A 86 7.99 -4.92 -26.14
C ALA A 86 6.74 -4.77 -27.00
N ARG A 87 6.21 -3.55 -27.07
CA ARG A 87 5.06 -3.23 -27.94
C ARG A 87 5.47 -3.00 -29.40
N ARG A 88 6.74 -2.71 -29.65
CA ARG A 88 7.29 -2.42 -30.97
C ARG A 88 8.48 -3.30 -31.27
N GLU A 89 8.59 -3.72 -32.53
CA GLU A 89 9.68 -4.59 -32.99
C GLU A 89 11.05 -3.90 -32.92
N ASP A 90 11.11 -2.59 -33.18
CA ASP A 90 12.35 -1.82 -33.17
C ASP A 90 13.05 -1.83 -31.80
N ALA A 91 12.30 -1.86 -30.70
CA ALA A 91 12.85 -2.00 -29.35
C ALA A 91 13.57 -3.33 -29.14
N ILE A 92 13.01 -4.42 -29.65
CA ILE A 92 13.62 -5.76 -29.57
C ILE A 92 14.84 -5.84 -30.48
N ARG A 93 14.76 -5.25 -31.68
CA ARG A 93 15.90 -5.17 -32.61
C ARG A 93 17.06 -4.34 -32.04
N ALA A 94 16.76 -3.25 -31.32
CA ALA A 94 17.76 -2.41 -30.68
C ALA A 94 18.59 -3.17 -29.61
N LEU A 95 17.97 -4.14 -28.94
CA LEU A 95 18.66 -5.04 -27.99
C LEU A 95 19.54 -6.11 -28.67
N GLY A 96 19.49 -6.23 -30.01
CA GLY A 96 20.24 -7.23 -30.75
C GLY A 96 19.66 -8.64 -30.65
N ALA A 97 18.33 -8.77 -30.54
CA ALA A 97 17.67 -10.07 -30.42
C ALA A 97 17.82 -10.93 -31.69
N ASN A 98 18.11 -12.23 -31.49
CA ASN A 98 18.28 -13.21 -32.55
C ASN A 98 16.96 -13.78 -33.10
N GLY A 99 15.84 -13.54 -32.42
CA GLY A 99 14.54 -14.08 -32.78
C GLY A 99 13.41 -13.24 -32.19
N LEU A 100 12.38 -13.03 -33.00
CA LEU A 100 11.16 -12.33 -32.60
C LEU A 100 10.02 -13.34 -32.55
N ILE A 101 9.27 -13.32 -31.46
CA ILE A 101 8.04 -14.10 -31.32
C ILE A 101 6.90 -13.09 -31.28
N ALA A 102 6.20 -12.94 -32.41
CA ALA A 102 4.99 -12.14 -32.45
C ALA A 102 3.89 -12.85 -31.64
N ILE A 103 3.32 -12.16 -30.67
CA ILE A 103 2.13 -12.65 -29.95
C ILE A 103 0.94 -12.35 -30.86
N SER A 104 0.37 -13.40 -31.46
CA SER A 104 -0.83 -13.28 -32.28
C SER A 104 -2.07 -13.06 -31.41
N ASP A 105 -3.09 -12.46 -32.00
CA ASP A 105 -4.40 -12.38 -31.36
C ASP A 105 -4.94 -13.77 -31.02
N LEU A 106 -5.80 -13.80 -30.00
CA LEU A 106 -6.56 -14.99 -29.69
C LEU A 106 -7.47 -15.35 -30.87
N ASP A 107 -7.70 -16.65 -31.04
CA ASP A 107 -8.75 -17.14 -31.92
C ASP A 107 -10.12 -16.56 -31.51
N GLU A 108 -11.02 -16.34 -32.47
CA GLU A 108 -12.30 -15.67 -32.20
C GLU A 108 -13.14 -16.38 -31.15
N ASP A 109 -13.21 -17.71 -31.21
CA ASP A 109 -14.01 -18.49 -30.28
C ASP A 109 -13.31 -18.63 -28.94
N GLN A 110 -11.97 -18.63 -28.90
CA GLN A 110 -11.23 -18.52 -27.64
C GLN A 110 -11.44 -17.16 -26.97
N TYR A 111 -11.34 -16.07 -27.74
CA TYR A 111 -11.57 -14.71 -27.27
C TYR A 111 -13.00 -14.51 -26.77
N PHE A 112 -13.99 -14.98 -27.55
CA PHE A 112 -15.39 -14.93 -27.17
C PHE A 112 -15.65 -15.67 -25.86
N ARG A 113 -15.12 -16.89 -25.70
CA ARG A 113 -15.23 -17.64 -24.43
C ARG A 113 -14.61 -16.89 -23.25
N MET A 114 -13.47 -16.24 -23.44
CA MET A 114 -12.84 -15.41 -22.42
C MET A 114 -13.71 -14.18 -22.08
N PHE A 115 -14.24 -13.49 -23.08
CA PHE A 115 -15.16 -12.36 -22.87
C PHE A 115 -16.40 -12.79 -22.08
N MET A 116 -17.04 -13.90 -22.48
CA MET A 116 -18.21 -14.43 -21.78
C MET A 116 -17.88 -14.89 -20.36
N HIS A 117 -16.66 -15.41 -20.12
CA HIS A 117 -16.19 -15.74 -18.79
C HIS A 117 -16.19 -14.51 -17.87
N TYR A 118 -15.66 -13.37 -18.32
CA TYR A 118 -15.69 -12.12 -17.54
C TYR A 118 -17.11 -11.58 -17.36
N ALA A 119 -17.96 -11.70 -18.39
CA ALA A 119 -19.30 -11.14 -18.35
C ALA A 119 -20.30 -11.94 -17.51
N LEU A 120 -20.22 -13.27 -17.52
CA LEU A 120 -21.19 -14.15 -16.85
C LEU A 120 -20.60 -14.88 -15.63
N ASN A 121 -19.29 -14.79 -15.40
CA ASN A 121 -18.59 -15.36 -14.25
C ASN A 121 -18.87 -16.86 -14.03
N GLY A 122 -19.04 -17.62 -15.12
CA GLY A 122 -19.33 -19.06 -15.09
C GLY A 122 -20.74 -19.44 -14.61
N LEU A 123 -21.67 -18.48 -14.51
CA LEU A 123 -23.07 -18.77 -14.22
C LEU A 123 -23.74 -19.43 -15.45
N SER A 124 -24.44 -20.54 -15.23
CA SER A 124 -25.36 -21.15 -16.19
C SER A 124 -26.66 -20.32 -16.29
N VAL A 125 -26.55 -19.03 -16.58
CA VAL A 125 -27.69 -18.26 -17.09
C VAL A 125 -28.09 -18.91 -18.41
N ASP A 126 -29.33 -18.75 -18.88
CA ASP A 126 -29.74 -19.23 -20.21
C ASP A 126 -28.90 -18.49 -21.27
N ASP A 127 -27.68 -19.00 -21.52
CA ASP A 127 -26.61 -18.40 -22.31
C ASP A 127 -27.08 -18.09 -23.72
N ARG A 128 -28.15 -18.77 -24.17
CA ARG A 128 -28.74 -18.68 -25.50
C ARG A 128 -29.17 -17.26 -25.88
N GLU A 129 -29.65 -16.45 -24.93
CA GLU A 129 -30.06 -15.08 -25.27
C GLU A 129 -28.90 -14.08 -25.27
N PHE A 130 -27.89 -14.30 -24.41
CA PHE A 130 -26.73 -13.42 -24.28
C PHE A 130 -25.65 -13.71 -25.33
N GLU A 131 -25.48 -14.96 -25.75
CA GLU A 131 -24.44 -15.37 -26.70
C GLU A 131 -24.46 -14.59 -28.03
N PRO A 132 -25.60 -14.42 -28.73
CA PRO A 132 -25.62 -13.69 -29.99
C PRO A 132 -25.24 -12.21 -29.83
N ILE A 133 -25.62 -11.60 -28.70
CA ILE A 133 -25.30 -10.20 -28.40
C ILE A 133 -23.85 -10.08 -27.96
N GLY A 134 -23.39 -10.99 -27.11
CA GLY A 134 -22.01 -11.06 -26.65
C GLY A 134 -21.04 -11.23 -27.80
N ARG A 135 -21.38 -12.03 -28.83
CA ARG A 135 -20.55 -12.18 -30.02
C ARG A 135 -20.43 -10.87 -30.80
N LYS A 136 -21.51 -10.09 -30.93
CA LYS A 136 -21.47 -8.76 -31.55
C LYS A 136 -20.56 -7.80 -30.77
N ILE A 137 -20.65 -7.81 -29.44
CA ILE A 137 -19.78 -6.99 -28.59
C ILE A 137 -18.32 -7.43 -28.75
N ALA A 138 -18.03 -8.74 -28.64
CA ALA A 138 -16.68 -9.29 -28.75
C ALA A 138 -16.00 -8.93 -30.08
N VAL A 139 -16.74 -8.93 -31.20
CA VAL A 139 -16.23 -8.48 -32.51
C VAL A 139 -15.80 -7.00 -32.46
N LYS A 140 -16.60 -6.13 -31.83
CA LYS A 140 -16.26 -4.70 -31.67
C LYS A 140 -15.01 -4.48 -30.83
N LEU A 141 -14.74 -5.34 -29.85
CA LEU A 141 -13.59 -5.19 -28.95
C LEU A 141 -12.23 -5.58 -29.58
N HIS A 142 -12.22 -5.92 -30.88
CA HIS A 142 -11.03 -6.21 -31.69
C HIS A 142 -10.03 -7.16 -31.02
N ARG A 143 -10.56 -8.22 -30.37
CA ARG A 143 -9.80 -9.31 -29.75
C ARG A 143 -8.78 -8.86 -28.68
N SER A 144 -8.94 -7.66 -28.12
CA SER A 144 -8.09 -7.16 -27.04
C SER A 144 -8.48 -7.80 -25.69
N PRO A 145 -7.58 -8.52 -25.00
CA PRO A 145 -7.94 -9.22 -23.76
C PRO A 145 -8.36 -8.27 -22.63
N ILE A 146 -7.75 -7.08 -22.56
CA ILE A 146 -8.09 -6.12 -21.52
C ILE A 146 -9.48 -5.51 -21.72
N THR A 147 -9.87 -5.23 -22.97
CA THR A 147 -11.21 -4.70 -23.25
C THR A 147 -12.26 -5.77 -22.97
N ALA A 148 -11.97 -7.05 -23.26
CA ALA A 148 -12.85 -8.14 -22.86
C ALA A 148 -13.06 -8.21 -21.34
N ALA A 149 -11.99 -8.09 -20.57
CA ALA A 149 -12.07 -8.13 -19.10
C ALA A 149 -12.84 -6.94 -18.52
N VAL A 150 -12.55 -5.72 -19.01
CA VAL A 150 -13.12 -4.48 -18.50
C VAL A 150 -14.60 -4.30 -18.93
N VAL A 151 -14.91 -4.52 -20.20
CA VAL A 151 -16.29 -4.43 -20.71
C VAL A 151 -17.13 -5.61 -20.20
N GLY A 152 -16.56 -6.82 -20.19
CA GLY A 152 -17.21 -8.01 -19.64
C GLY A 152 -17.58 -7.80 -18.17
N GLY A 153 -16.65 -7.34 -17.34
CA GLY A 153 -16.92 -7.04 -15.93
C GLY A 153 -18.04 -6.01 -15.72
N GLN A 154 -18.18 -5.01 -16.59
CA GLN A 154 -19.29 -4.05 -16.53
C GLN A 154 -20.64 -4.61 -16.97
N LEU A 155 -20.63 -5.59 -17.88
CA LEU A 155 -21.83 -6.30 -18.32
C LEU A 155 -22.29 -7.35 -17.30
N HIS A 156 -21.46 -7.66 -16.31
CA HIS A 156 -21.78 -8.61 -15.27
C HIS A 156 -23.01 -8.20 -14.44
N GLY A 157 -23.95 -9.13 -14.31
CA GLY A 157 -25.21 -8.90 -13.59
C GLY A 157 -26.17 -7.91 -14.27
N GLN A 158 -25.89 -7.47 -15.50
CA GLN A 158 -26.72 -6.52 -16.24
C GLN A 158 -27.84 -7.20 -17.03
N THR A 159 -28.87 -6.42 -17.35
CA THR A 159 -30.00 -6.91 -18.15
C THR A 159 -29.65 -7.11 -19.62
N ILE A 160 -30.38 -7.99 -20.31
CA ILE A 160 -30.22 -8.18 -21.75
C ILE A 160 -30.44 -6.89 -22.56
N ALA A 161 -31.32 -6.00 -22.09
CA ALA A 161 -31.55 -4.71 -22.71
C ALA A 161 -30.31 -3.82 -22.66
N PHE A 162 -29.59 -3.83 -21.53
CA PHE A 162 -28.31 -3.13 -21.40
C PHE A 162 -27.27 -3.69 -22.38
N TRP A 163 -27.14 -5.01 -22.49
CA TRP A 163 -26.26 -5.67 -23.47
C TRP A 163 -26.57 -5.25 -24.92
N LYS A 164 -27.86 -5.23 -25.30
CA LYS A 164 -28.29 -4.81 -26.64
C LYS A 164 -27.89 -3.36 -26.92
N THR A 165 -28.11 -2.46 -25.96
CA THR A 165 -27.67 -1.06 -26.08
C THR A 165 -26.15 -0.98 -26.23
N THR A 166 -25.39 -1.66 -25.38
CA THR A 166 -23.92 -1.70 -25.43
C THR A 166 -23.40 -2.19 -26.78
N ALA A 167 -24.01 -3.22 -27.36
CA ALA A 167 -23.64 -3.74 -28.68
C ALA A 167 -23.80 -2.73 -29.83
N THR A 168 -24.62 -1.68 -29.67
CA THR A 168 -24.78 -0.63 -30.68
C THR A 168 -23.68 0.44 -30.62
N LEU A 169 -22.93 0.53 -29.52
CA LEU A 169 -22.00 1.64 -29.30
C LEU A 169 -20.72 1.49 -30.12
N ASP A 170 -20.37 2.48 -30.93
CA ASP A 170 -19.15 2.47 -31.74
C ASP A 170 -17.90 2.85 -30.96
N VAL A 171 -18.06 3.44 -29.78
CA VAL A 171 -16.95 3.75 -28.87
C VAL A 171 -16.19 2.49 -28.43
N LEU A 172 -16.81 1.30 -28.53
CA LEU A 172 -16.19 0.02 -28.21
C LEU A 172 -15.20 -0.47 -29.28
N ASN A 173 -15.26 0.08 -30.50
CA ASN A 173 -14.34 -0.26 -31.60
C ASN A 173 -12.93 0.31 -31.39
N ASP A 174 -12.74 1.19 -30.40
CA ASP A 174 -11.43 1.67 -30.00
C ASP A 174 -11.11 1.15 -28.59
N THR A 175 -9.87 0.72 -28.35
CA THR A 175 -9.46 0.19 -27.05
C THR A 175 -9.63 1.23 -25.95
N MET A 176 -9.17 2.47 -26.18
CA MET A 176 -9.31 3.54 -25.19
C MET A 176 -10.77 3.95 -25.03
N GLY A 177 -11.55 3.94 -26.12
CA GLY A 177 -13.00 4.13 -26.12
C GLY A 177 -13.74 3.09 -25.26
N ALA A 178 -13.42 1.80 -25.38
CA ALA A 178 -14.00 0.74 -24.56
C ALA A 178 -13.66 0.87 -23.07
N LEU A 179 -12.42 1.23 -22.75
CA LEU A 179 -12.00 1.52 -21.37
C LEU A 179 -12.72 2.76 -20.81
N ARG A 180 -12.83 3.84 -21.59
CA ARG A 180 -13.59 5.06 -21.24
C ARG A 180 -15.05 4.75 -21.01
N TRP A 181 -15.69 3.98 -21.89
CA TRP A 181 -17.09 3.58 -21.74
C TRP A 181 -17.31 2.83 -20.43
N SER A 182 -16.42 1.89 -20.11
CA SER A 182 -16.49 1.10 -18.89
C SER A 182 -16.29 1.96 -17.64
N TYR A 183 -15.35 2.91 -17.69
CA TYR A 183 -15.17 3.91 -16.64
C TYR A 183 -16.44 4.76 -16.42
N MET A 184 -17.11 5.13 -17.52
CA MET A 184 -18.35 5.89 -17.49
C MET A 184 -19.56 5.11 -16.97
N GLN A 185 -19.42 3.80 -16.67
CA GLN A 185 -20.46 3.02 -15.99
C GLN A 185 -20.30 3.02 -14.45
N LEU A 186 -19.10 3.32 -13.93
CA LEU A 186 -18.84 3.30 -12.48
C LEU A 186 -19.60 4.43 -11.76
N ASP A 187 -19.88 4.27 -10.46
CA ASP A 187 -20.40 5.38 -9.66
C ASP A 187 -19.40 6.55 -9.58
N MET A 188 -19.92 7.76 -9.42
CA MET A 188 -19.13 9.00 -9.37
C MET A 188 -18.06 8.99 -8.28
N ASP A 189 -18.34 8.40 -7.12
CA ASP A 189 -17.37 8.36 -6.02
C ASP A 189 -16.24 7.35 -6.30
N ILE A 190 -16.56 6.24 -6.97
CA ILE A 190 -15.58 5.22 -7.39
C ILE A 190 -14.68 5.78 -8.50
N ARG A 191 -15.27 6.50 -9.44
CA ARG A 191 -14.55 7.23 -10.49
C ARG A 191 -13.48 8.15 -9.94
N ARG A 192 -13.81 8.97 -8.94
CA ARG A 192 -12.84 9.86 -8.25
C ARG A 192 -11.73 9.09 -7.55
N CYS A 193 -12.08 7.97 -6.90
CA CYS A 193 -11.09 7.10 -6.25
C CYS A 193 -10.11 6.51 -7.27
N PHE A 194 -10.61 6.10 -8.43
CA PHE A 194 -9.80 5.64 -9.55
C PHE A 194 -8.94 6.75 -10.16
N GLU A 195 -9.50 7.93 -10.45
CA GLU A 195 -8.77 9.11 -10.93
C GLU A 195 -7.60 9.44 -10.01
N TYR A 196 -7.81 9.39 -8.69
CA TYR A 196 -6.74 9.63 -7.72
C TYR A 196 -5.57 8.65 -7.86
N CYS A 197 -5.81 7.41 -8.28
CA CYS A 197 -4.72 6.44 -8.47
C CYS A 197 -3.69 6.89 -9.51
N ASN A 198 -4.04 7.85 -10.38
CA ASN A 198 -3.10 8.51 -11.26
C ASN A 198 -1.97 9.21 -10.51
N ILE A 199 -2.08 9.57 -9.22
CA ILE A 199 -0.92 10.10 -8.48
C ILE A 199 0.26 9.10 -8.42
N PHE A 200 -0.01 7.80 -8.51
CA PHE A 200 1.04 6.79 -8.44
C PHE A 200 1.64 6.52 -9.83
N PRO A 201 2.96 6.25 -9.92
CA PRO A 201 3.58 5.90 -11.18
C PRO A 201 3.03 4.57 -11.72
N ARG A 202 3.27 4.29 -13.00
CA ARG A 202 2.86 3.02 -13.62
C ARG A 202 3.44 1.84 -12.84
N ARG A 203 2.64 0.77 -12.73
CA ARG A 203 2.99 -0.48 -12.05
C ARG A 203 3.40 -0.33 -10.57
N PHE A 204 3.05 0.80 -9.94
CA PHE A 204 3.21 0.96 -8.51
C PHE A 204 2.34 -0.05 -7.78
N LYS A 205 2.93 -0.83 -6.87
CA LYS A 205 2.19 -1.77 -6.03
C LYS A 205 1.37 -1.00 -4.99
N LEU A 206 0.06 -0.99 -5.16
CA LEU A 206 -0.89 -0.31 -4.29
C LEU A 206 -1.27 -1.24 -3.13
N GLU A 207 -0.83 -0.91 -1.92
CA GLU A 207 -1.24 -1.63 -0.72
C GLU A 207 -2.71 -1.30 -0.40
N LYS A 208 -3.56 -2.34 -0.29
CA LYS A 208 -5.01 -2.22 -0.08
C LYS A 208 -5.33 -1.23 1.03
N ASP A 209 -4.76 -1.44 2.21
CA ASP A 209 -5.15 -0.66 3.38
C ASP A 209 -4.71 0.81 3.26
N LYS A 210 -3.61 1.10 2.58
CA LYS A 210 -3.18 2.49 2.34
C LYS A 210 -4.10 3.17 1.36
N LEU A 211 -4.51 2.46 0.30
CA LEU A 211 -5.42 2.97 -0.71
C LEU A 211 -6.80 3.32 -0.11
N VAL A 212 -7.35 2.42 0.73
CA VAL A 212 -8.59 2.66 1.49
C VAL A 212 -8.56 4.00 2.22
N HIS A 213 -7.50 4.29 2.98
CA HIS A 213 -7.44 5.52 3.78
C HIS A 213 -7.17 6.77 2.95
N LEU A 214 -6.32 6.66 1.91
CA LEU A 214 -6.15 7.77 0.96
C LEU A 214 -7.49 8.15 0.34
N TRP A 215 -8.28 7.15 -0.07
CA TRP A 215 -9.62 7.38 -0.59
C TRP A 215 -10.55 7.99 0.45
N ILE A 216 -10.60 7.50 1.68
CA ILE A 216 -11.39 8.12 2.75
C ILE A 216 -11.05 9.61 2.91
N ASP A 217 -9.76 9.96 2.91
CA ASP A 217 -9.30 11.34 3.08
C ASP A 217 -9.69 12.26 1.92
N ILE A 218 -9.64 11.75 0.68
CA ILE A 218 -10.09 12.45 -0.52
C ILE A 218 -11.62 12.59 -0.50
N ALA A 219 -12.29 11.49 -0.17
CA ALA A 219 -13.72 11.32 -0.28
C ALA A 219 -14.49 12.05 0.84
N GLN A 220 -13.87 12.40 1.95
CA GLN A 220 -14.44 13.26 3.00
C GLN A 220 -14.59 14.76 2.61
N GLY A 221 -14.57 15.07 1.30
CA GLY A 221 -15.14 16.30 0.74
C GLY A 221 -16.30 16.06 -0.24
N PHE A 222 -16.69 14.80 -0.46
CA PHE A 222 -17.51 14.35 -1.60
C PHE A 222 -18.52 13.24 -1.27
N VAL A 223 -18.20 12.29 -0.40
CA VAL A 223 -19.01 11.10 -0.12
C VAL A 223 -20.22 11.47 0.71
N LYS A 224 -21.40 11.28 0.11
CA LYS A 224 -22.66 11.27 0.81
C LYS A 224 -22.72 9.99 1.64
N THR A 225 -22.47 10.08 2.95
CA THR A 225 -22.86 8.99 3.88
C THR A 225 -24.38 8.96 3.93
N GLY A 226 -25.01 8.30 2.94
CA GLY A 226 -26.46 8.18 2.82
C GLY A 226 -27.11 7.36 3.94
N ARG A 227 -26.31 6.74 4.81
CA ARG A 227 -26.75 6.03 6.03
C ARG A 227 -25.74 6.32 7.13
N GLU A 228 -26.21 6.85 8.26
CA GLU A 228 -25.42 7.26 9.43
C GLU A 228 -24.66 6.08 10.11
N THR A 229 -24.81 4.85 9.62
CA THR A 229 -24.31 3.62 10.24
C THR A 229 -23.18 2.90 9.49
N THR A 230 -22.86 3.27 8.25
CA THR A 230 -21.83 2.54 7.47
C THR A 230 -20.45 3.17 7.66
N ASP A 231 -19.46 2.36 8.06
CA ASP A 231 -18.09 2.83 8.25
C ASP A 231 -17.42 3.15 6.91
N MET A 232 -16.60 4.21 6.88
CA MET A 232 -15.99 4.71 5.65
C MET A 232 -14.98 3.71 5.05
N GLU A 233 -14.32 2.94 5.91
CA GLU A 233 -13.45 1.82 5.53
C GLU A 233 -14.23 0.74 4.80
N ASP A 234 -15.44 0.41 5.27
CA ASP A 234 -16.29 -0.61 4.64
C ASP A 234 -16.82 -0.10 3.28
N VAL A 235 -17.04 1.21 3.13
CA VAL A 235 -17.39 1.85 1.84
C VAL A 235 -16.22 1.78 0.87
N ALA A 236 -15.03 2.20 1.29
CA ALA A 236 -13.84 2.21 0.45
C ALA A 236 -13.42 0.78 0.04
N GLU A 237 -13.58 -0.21 0.92
CA GLU A 237 -13.36 -1.61 0.58
C GLU A 237 -14.34 -2.11 -0.50
N ARG A 238 -15.61 -1.69 -0.47
CA ARG A 238 -16.56 -2.00 -1.57
C ARG A 238 -16.13 -1.35 -2.88
N TYR A 239 -15.64 -0.12 -2.85
CA TYR A 239 -15.13 0.56 -4.05
C TYR A 239 -13.94 -0.19 -4.66
N ILE A 240 -13.03 -0.73 -3.82
CA ILE A 240 -11.94 -1.59 -4.29
C ILE A 240 -12.51 -2.85 -4.96
N HIS A 241 -13.49 -3.51 -4.33
CA HIS A 241 -14.11 -4.71 -4.89
C HIS A 241 -14.79 -4.47 -6.24
N GLU A 242 -15.47 -3.33 -6.42
CA GLU A 242 -16.10 -2.97 -7.69
C GLU A 242 -15.07 -2.68 -8.80
N LEU A 243 -13.98 -1.98 -8.46
CA LEU A 243 -12.88 -1.76 -9.40
C LEU A 243 -12.17 -3.07 -9.77
N GLN A 244 -12.11 -4.04 -8.86
CA GLN A 244 -11.60 -5.38 -9.15
C GLN A 244 -12.55 -6.18 -10.05
N SER A 245 -13.85 -6.16 -9.79
CA SER A 245 -14.82 -6.92 -10.60
C SER A 245 -14.82 -6.46 -12.06
N CYS A 246 -14.51 -5.19 -12.30
CA CYS A 246 -14.40 -4.62 -13.65
C CYS A 246 -12.95 -4.54 -14.15
N SER A 247 -12.01 -5.24 -13.52
CA SER A 247 -10.59 -5.34 -13.92
C SER A 247 -9.82 -4.00 -14.01
N PHE A 248 -10.29 -2.95 -13.35
CA PHE A 248 -9.55 -1.69 -13.18
C PHE A 248 -8.42 -1.82 -12.16
N LEU A 249 -8.59 -2.71 -11.16
CA LEU A 249 -7.55 -3.12 -10.22
C LEU A 249 -7.28 -4.62 -10.33
N GLN A 250 -6.02 -4.99 -10.55
CA GLN A 250 -5.58 -6.37 -10.64
C GLN A 250 -4.94 -6.82 -9.31
N PRO A 251 -5.41 -7.91 -8.69
CA PRO A 251 -4.76 -8.45 -7.51
C PRO A 251 -3.39 -9.04 -7.87
N GLU A 252 -2.36 -8.71 -7.10
CA GLU A 252 -1.04 -9.33 -7.20
C GLU A 252 -0.82 -10.32 -6.03
N GLU A 253 0.10 -9.99 -5.14
CA GLU A 253 0.33 -10.69 -3.89
C GLU A 253 -0.73 -10.30 -2.85
N THR A 254 -0.87 -11.11 -1.79
CA THR A 254 -1.85 -10.88 -0.72
C THR A 254 -1.74 -9.45 -0.17
N GLY A 255 -2.78 -8.64 -0.41
CA GLY A 255 -2.88 -7.26 0.09
C GLY A 255 -2.39 -6.16 -0.87
N TYR A 256 -1.97 -6.51 -2.10
CA TYR A 256 -1.50 -5.55 -3.10
C TYR A 256 -2.29 -5.61 -4.41
N PHE A 257 -2.42 -4.45 -5.05
CA PHE A 257 -3.02 -4.29 -6.37
C PHE A 257 -2.08 -3.58 -7.34
N SER A 258 -2.26 -3.84 -8.62
CA SER A 258 -1.70 -3.05 -9.70
C SER A 258 -2.78 -2.56 -10.66
N ILE A 259 -2.45 -1.53 -11.43
CA ILE A 259 -3.29 -0.98 -12.48
C ILE A 259 -2.57 -1.26 -13.79
N HIS A 260 -3.28 -1.87 -14.74
CA HIS A 260 -2.74 -2.14 -16.06
C HIS A 260 -2.38 -0.83 -16.78
N ASP A 261 -1.29 -0.80 -17.56
CA ASP A 261 -0.74 0.41 -18.16
C ASP A 261 -1.76 1.22 -19.00
N LEU A 262 -2.60 0.56 -19.81
CA LEU A 262 -3.68 1.22 -20.58
C LEU A 262 -4.79 1.81 -19.69
N VAL A 263 -5.10 1.17 -18.56
CA VAL A 263 -6.07 1.69 -17.58
C VAL A 263 -5.45 2.87 -16.83
N HIS A 264 -4.15 2.82 -16.55
CA HIS A 264 -3.40 3.95 -15.99
C HIS A 264 -3.36 5.14 -16.98
N GLU A 265 -3.16 4.89 -18.27
CA GLU A 265 -3.24 5.90 -19.33
C GLU A 265 -4.63 6.55 -19.42
N LEU A 266 -5.68 5.76 -19.23
CA LEU A 266 -7.04 6.27 -19.08
C LEU A 266 -7.15 7.20 -17.85
N ALA A 267 -6.66 6.77 -16.68
CA ALA A 267 -6.67 7.60 -15.48
C ALA A 267 -5.93 8.93 -15.69
N GLN A 268 -4.81 8.90 -16.42
CA GLN A 268 -4.03 10.09 -16.77
C GLN A 268 -4.79 11.04 -17.69
N THR A 269 -5.51 10.51 -18.69
CA THR A 269 -6.31 11.35 -19.59
C THR A 269 -7.53 11.97 -18.90
N ILE A 270 -8.09 11.33 -17.87
CA ILE A 270 -9.25 11.84 -17.12
C ILE A 270 -8.84 12.82 -16.02
N ALA A 271 -7.75 12.53 -15.28
CA ALA A 271 -7.35 13.30 -14.10
C ALA A 271 -6.92 14.75 -14.40
N GLY A 272 -6.63 15.08 -15.67
CA GLY A 272 -6.26 16.43 -16.08
C GLY A 272 -5.00 16.95 -15.37
N SER A 273 -5.00 18.24 -15.00
CA SER A 273 -3.90 18.89 -14.26
C SER A 273 -4.00 18.75 -12.74
N ASP A 274 -5.06 18.13 -12.20
CA ASP A 274 -5.29 18.06 -10.74
C ASP A 274 -4.23 17.17 -10.03
N SER A 275 -3.60 16.22 -10.75
CA SER A 275 -2.56 15.33 -10.23
C SER A 275 -1.29 15.37 -11.09
N PHE A 276 -0.12 15.44 -10.45
CA PHE A 276 1.18 15.47 -11.12
C PHE A 276 2.18 14.52 -10.46
N ARG A 277 3.13 14.01 -11.25
CA ARG A 277 4.16 13.08 -10.80
C ARG A 277 5.53 13.54 -11.28
N ILE A 278 6.52 13.46 -10.40
CA ILE A 278 7.92 13.76 -10.70
C ILE A 278 8.71 12.44 -10.61
N GLU A 279 9.07 11.91 -11.77
CA GLU A 279 9.77 10.63 -11.98
C GLU A 279 11.21 10.87 -12.47
N ASN A 280 12.16 10.03 -12.06
CA ASN A 280 13.61 10.34 -12.07
C ASN A 280 14.23 10.70 -13.42
N ALA A 281 13.79 10.11 -14.53
CA ALA A 281 14.44 10.32 -15.83
C ALA A 281 14.17 11.69 -16.45
N SER A 282 13.34 12.51 -15.81
CA SER A 282 13.18 13.90 -16.19
C SER A 282 14.37 14.80 -15.79
N TRP A 283 15.33 14.31 -14.99
CA TRP A 283 16.35 15.16 -14.35
C TRP A 283 17.81 14.89 -14.70
N GLN A 284 18.14 13.81 -15.40
CA GLN A 284 19.54 13.54 -15.78
C GLN A 284 20.01 14.33 -17.03
N ARG A 285 19.13 15.13 -17.65
CA ARG A 285 19.55 16.13 -18.63
C ARG A 285 19.70 17.44 -17.89
N GLU A 286 20.93 17.94 -17.76
CA GLU A 286 21.34 19.14 -17.01
C GLU A 286 20.63 20.46 -17.43
N GLU A 287 19.61 20.41 -18.30
CA GLU A 287 18.93 21.59 -18.86
C GLU A 287 17.39 21.50 -18.94
N MET A 288 16.74 20.45 -18.43
CA MET A 288 15.26 20.40 -18.45
C MET A 288 14.65 20.94 -17.16
N GLU A 289 14.20 22.19 -17.20
CA GLU A 289 13.26 22.71 -16.20
C GLU A 289 11.98 21.86 -16.22
N VAL A 290 11.76 20.99 -15.23
CA VAL A 290 10.46 20.31 -15.09
C VAL A 290 9.42 21.34 -14.71
N ASP A 291 8.56 21.72 -15.64
CA ASP A 291 7.44 22.61 -15.38
C ASP A 291 6.42 21.88 -14.49
N VAL A 292 6.39 22.24 -13.21
CA VAL A 292 5.47 21.65 -12.24
C VAL A 292 4.22 22.52 -12.24
N PRO A 293 3.05 22.00 -12.64
CA PRO A 293 1.83 22.80 -12.70
C PRO A 293 1.49 23.36 -11.32
N THR A 294 1.40 24.68 -11.19
CA THR A 294 1.15 25.35 -9.90
C THR A 294 -0.27 25.12 -9.35
N ASP A 295 -1.20 24.72 -10.22
CA ASP A 295 -2.59 24.40 -9.93
C ASP A 295 -2.80 22.96 -9.43
N ALA A 296 -1.80 22.08 -9.59
CA ALA A 296 -1.90 20.69 -9.18
C ALA A 296 -2.20 20.54 -7.67
N ARG A 297 -3.15 19.67 -7.35
CA ARG A 297 -3.59 19.41 -5.96
C ARG A 297 -2.94 18.17 -5.36
N HIS A 298 -2.46 17.26 -6.20
CA HIS A 298 -1.93 15.98 -5.77
C HIS A 298 -0.57 15.76 -6.43
N LEU A 299 0.49 15.73 -5.63
CA LEU A 299 1.87 15.60 -6.11
C LEU A 299 2.53 14.36 -5.54
N PHE A 300 3.08 13.54 -6.44
CA PHE A 300 4.00 12.46 -6.11
C PHE A 300 5.40 12.81 -6.59
N VAL A 301 6.38 12.63 -5.72
CA VAL A 301 7.79 12.86 -5.99
C VAL A 301 8.55 11.58 -5.71
N GLN A 302 9.15 10.99 -6.75
CA GLN A 302 9.82 9.70 -6.63
C GLN A 302 11.08 9.78 -5.76
N LYS A 303 11.95 10.77 -6.02
CA LYS A 303 13.18 11.04 -5.25
C LYS A 303 13.12 12.44 -4.62
N TYR A 304 13.38 12.53 -3.32
CA TYR A 304 13.50 13.81 -2.61
C TYR A 304 14.64 14.66 -3.17
N ASP A 305 14.33 15.93 -3.37
CA ASP A 305 15.28 16.97 -3.75
C ASP A 305 14.91 18.27 -3.01
N GLY A 306 15.82 18.78 -2.18
CA GLY A 306 15.60 19.98 -1.36
C GLY A 306 15.47 21.25 -2.20
N ASP A 307 16.17 21.34 -3.34
CA ASP A 307 16.12 22.48 -4.24
C ASP A 307 14.78 22.52 -4.98
N LEU A 308 14.33 21.36 -5.49
CA LEU A 308 13.01 21.23 -6.11
C LEU A 308 11.90 21.66 -5.16
N ILE A 309 11.98 21.21 -3.90
CA ILE A 309 10.99 21.57 -2.88
C ILE A 309 11.00 23.09 -2.69
N SER A 310 12.18 23.64 -2.41
CA SER A 310 12.34 25.05 -2.06
C SER A 310 11.96 26.00 -3.19
N LYS A 311 12.32 25.65 -4.44
CA LYS A 311 12.11 26.50 -5.61
C LYS A 311 10.72 26.34 -6.23
N LYS A 312 10.13 25.13 -6.25
CA LYS A 312 8.88 24.85 -6.99
C LYS A 312 7.74 24.41 -6.06
N ILE A 313 7.93 23.36 -5.28
CA ILE A 313 6.82 22.73 -4.53
C ILE A 313 6.25 23.69 -3.46
N LEU A 314 7.08 24.50 -2.81
CA LEU A 314 6.60 25.48 -1.82
C LEU A 314 5.72 26.60 -2.42
N GLN A 315 5.70 26.76 -3.74
CA GLN A 315 4.84 27.72 -4.43
C GLN A 315 3.42 27.17 -4.70
N MET A 316 3.20 25.86 -4.47
CA MET A 316 1.93 25.18 -4.77
C MET A 316 0.93 25.31 -3.60
N GLU A 317 0.37 26.49 -3.39
CA GLU A 317 -0.51 26.77 -2.24
C GLU A 317 -1.80 25.95 -2.19
N ASN A 318 -2.22 25.38 -3.33
CA ASN A 318 -3.41 24.55 -3.46
C ASN A 318 -3.16 23.05 -3.23
N LEU A 319 -1.92 22.67 -2.89
CA LEU A 319 -1.54 21.28 -2.73
C LEU A 319 -2.26 20.64 -1.54
N ARG A 320 -2.93 19.51 -1.80
CA ARG A 320 -3.66 18.69 -0.83
C ARG A 320 -2.95 17.39 -0.52
N THR A 321 -2.18 16.86 -1.46
CA THR A 321 -1.39 15.64 -1.26
C THR A 321 0.05 15.88 -1.70
N LEU A 322 0.99 15.51 -0.83
CA LEU A 322 2.41 15.47 -1.14
C LEU A 322 3.00 14.14 -0.67
N ILE A 323 3.51 13.34 -1.61
CA ILE A 323 4.12 12.03 -1.34
C ILE A 323 5.55 12.03 -1.85
N PHE A 324 6.52 11.82 -0.96
CA PHE A 324 7.91 11.52 -1.29
C PHE A 324 8.16 10.02 -1.12
N TYR A 325 8.38 9.31 -2.22
CA TYR A 325 8.50 7.85 -2.21
C TYR A 325 9.88 7.34 -1.78
N THR A 326 10.94 8.04 -2.18
CA THR A 326 12.29 7.76 -1.69
C THR A 326 13.01 9.07 -1.41
N VAL A 327 13.71 9.14 -0.29
CA VAL A 327 14.70 10.20 -0.08
C VAL A 327 16.06 9.66 -0.49
N GLY A 328 16.69 10.31 -1.48
CA GLY A 328 17.98 9.93 -2.01
C GLY A 328 19.17 10.37 -1.13
N ARG A 329 20.29 10.68 -1.78
CA ARG A 329 21.65 10.87 -1.22
C ARG A 329 21.81 11.97 -0.16
N ALA A 330 20.81 12.80 0.11
CA ALA A 330 20.90 13.88 1.10
C ALA A 330 19.94 13.64 2.28
N PRO A 331 20.34 13.93 3.52
CA PRO A 331 19.41 13.91 4.64
C PRO A 331 18.26 14.87 4.34
N VAL A 332 17.02 14.48 4.69
CA VAL A 332 15.92 15.45 4.66
C VAL A 332 16.26 16.53 5.67
N GLU A 333 16.40 17.75 5.18
CA GLU A 333 16.71 18.89 6.02
C GLU A 333 15.48 19.23 6.86
N GLU A 334 15.63 19.26 8.18
CA GLU A 334 14.53 19.63 9.10
C GLU A 334 13.92 21.00 8.72
N LYS A 335 14.75 21.92 8.21
CA LYS A 335 14.33 23.24 7.70
C LYS A 335 13.41 23.16 6.49
N VAL A 336 13.61 22.19 5.60
CA VAL A 336 12.77 21.99 4.41
C VAL A 336 11.42 21.43 4.82
N ILE A 337 11.38 20.44 5.72
CA ILE A 337 10.12 19.93 6.30
C ILE A 337 9.37 21.05 7.02
N GLU A 338 10.07 21.85 7.82
CA GLU A 338 9.47 22.99 8.51
C GLU A 338 8.87 24.00 7.52
N SER A 339 9.55 24.25 6.40
CA SER A 339 9.05 25.14 5.34
C SER A 339 7.81 24.59 4.67
N ILE A 340 7.74 23.27 4.43
CA ILE A 340 6.53 22.58 3.95
C ILE A 340 5.37 22.83 4.92
N PHE A 341 5.58 22.65 6.23
CA PHE A 341 4.54 22.86 7.24
C PHE A 341 4.02 24.30 7.26
N LYS A 342 4.91 25.27 7.02
CA LYS A 342 4.57 26.69 7.07
C LYS A 342 3.82 27.18 5.82
N ARG A 343 4.22 26.71 4.64
CA ARG A 343 3.71 27.20 3.35
C ARG A 343 2.50 26.42 2.85
N LEU A 344 2.49 25.10 2.99
CA LEU A 344 1.51 24.22 2.35
C LEU A 344 0.31 23.89 3.25
N GLN A 345 -0.37 24.92 3.74
CA GLN A 345 -1.40 24.80 4.80
C GLN A 345 -2.68 24.07 4.37
N LYS A 346 -2.91 23.90 3.06
CA LYS A 346 -4.04 23.12 2.50
C LYS A 346 -3.78 21.62 2.42
N LEU A 347 -2.59 21.15 2.82
CA LEU A 347 -2.24 19.74 2.82
C LEU A 347 -3.19 18.93 3.72
N ARG A 348 -3.69 17.84 3.15
CA ARG A 348 -4.44 16.78 3.83
C ARG A 348 -3.61 15.51 3.99
N VAL A 349 -2.72 15.25 3.05
CA VAL A 349 -1.84 14.08 3.03
C VAL A 349 -0.40 14.54 2.87
N LEU A 350 0.46 14.18 3.82
CA LEU A 350 1.89 14.30 3.72
C LEU A 350 2.54 12.96 4.04
N ALA A 351 3.19 12.34 3.07
CA ALA A 351 3.91 11.09 3.26
C ALA A 351 5.37 11.22 2.82
N ILE A 352 6.30 10.97 3.73
CA ILE A 352 7.73 11.05 3.49
C ILE A 352 8.35 9.69 3.81
N THR A 353 9.03 9.09 2.84
CA THR A 353 9.77 7.83 3.03
C THR A 353 11.27 8.09 2.97
N LEU A 354 11.88 8.09 4.15
CA LEU A 354 13.31 8.27 4.37
C LEU A 354 14.05 6.97 4.03
N SER A 355 14.99 7.05 3.08
CA SER A 355 15.93 5.96 2.81
C SER A 355 17.32 6.38 3.27
N SER A 356 18.00 5.53 4.03
CA SER A 356 19.40 5.73 4.43
C SER A 356 20.27 4.81 3.58
N GLU A 357 20.59 5.21 2.36
CA GLU A 357 21.45 4.42 1.48
C GLU A 357 22.76 5.19 1.23
N HIS A 358 23.76 5.01 2.12
CA HIS A 358 25.16 5.39 1.89
C HIS A 358 26.13 4.32 2.39
N HIS A 359 27.21 4.14 1.63
CA HIS A 359 28.14 3.02 1.66
C HIS A 359 29.37 3.24 2.53
N GLY A 360 29.74 2.25 3.34
CA GLY A 360 31.12 1.97 3.77
C GLY A 360 31.80 3.00 4.69
N ARG A 361 31.30 4.23 4.77
CA ARG A 361 31.54 5.17 5.86
C ARG A 361 30.25 5.28 6.65
N TYR A 362 30.33 4.91 7.92
CA TYR A 362 29.29 5.11 8.93
C TYR A 362 28.89 6.59 8.99
N ILE A 363 27.94 7.04 8.16
CA ILE A 363 27.15 8.22 8.56
C ILE A 363 26.31 7.71 9.72
N LYS A 364 26.44 8.39 10.87
CA LYS A 364 25.56 8.21 12.02
C LYS A 364 24.15 8.02 11.50
N LYS A 365 23.57 6.85 11.77
CA LYS A 365 22.13 6.63 11.85
C LYS A 365 21.50 7.95 12.32
N PRO A 366 20.47 8.52 11.67
CA PRO A 366 19.73 9.59 12.30
C PRO A 366 19.12 8.96 13.55
N ASP A 367 19.83 9.07 14.67
CA ASP A 367 19.41 8.50 15.95
C ASP A 367 18.07 9.09 16.35
N LYS A 368 17.76 10.28 15.82
CA LYS A 368 16.60 11.09 16.10
C LYS A 368 16.13 11.88 14.87
N ILE A 369 14.83 11.91 14.65
CA ILE A 369 14.13 12.83 13.75
C ILE A 369 13.19 13.69 14.59
N SER A 370 13.35 15.00 14.53
CA SER A 370 12.48 15.93 15.25
C SER A 370 11.44 16.52 14.31
N VAL A 371 10.17 16.32 14.61
CA VAL A 371 9.09 16.99 13.89
C VAL A 371 8.92 18.40 14.48
N SER A 372 9.01 19.43 13.65
CA SER A 372 8.88 20.83 14.08
C SER A 372 7.48 21.15 14.62
N GLU A 373 7.40 22.03 15.62
CA GLU A 373 6.12 22.51 16.18
C GLU A 373 5.21 23.20 15.14
N SER A 374 5.81 23.67 14.05
CA SER A 374 5.13 24.24 12.89
C SER A 374 4.14 23.28 12.24
N ILE A 375 4.21 21.97 12.51
CA ILE A 375 3.23 20.98 12.03
C ILE A 375 1.79 21.36 12.39
N SER A 376 1.62 22.07 13.51
CA SER A 376 0.31 22.57 13.95
C SER A 376 -0.31 23.60 13.00
N GLN A 377 0.42 24.12 12.01
CA GLN A 377 -0.10 25.01 10.98
C GLN A 377 -0.86 24.24 9.88
N LEU A 378 -0.62 22.94 9.73
CA LEU A 378 -1.32 22.08 8.76
C LEU A 378 -2.70 21.65 9.28
N LYS A 379 -3.61 22.61 9.45
CA LYS A 379 -4.93 22.39 10.09
C LYS A 379 -5.80 21.36 9.38
N HIS A 380 -5.60 21.18 8.08
CA HIS A 380 -6.37 20.23 7.27
C HIS A 380 -5.72 18.85 7.17
N LEU A 381 -4.57 18.63 7.82
CA LEU A 381 -3.84 17.37 7.73
C LEU A 381 -4.66 16.22 8.34
N ARG A 382 -4.84 15.17 7.53
CA ARG A 382 -5.55 13.94 7.89
C ARG A 382 -4.62 12.74 7.94
N TYR A 383 -3.59 12.74 7.09
CA TYR A 383 -2.61 11.68 7.02
C TYR A 383 -1.19 12.24 7.06
N LEU A 384 -0.44 11.81 8.07
CA LEU A 384 0.99 12.04 8.19
C LEU A 384 1.72 10.71 8.15
N ALA A 385 2.63 10.56 7.20
CA ALA A 385 3.62 9.49 7.22
C ALA A 385 5.04 10.04 7.22
N ILE A 386 5.87 9.55 8.14
CA ILE A 386 7.32 9.74 8.14
C ILE A 386 7.94 8.37 8.37
N ARG A 387 8.16 7.64 7.28
CA ARG A 387 8.67 6.26 7.31
C ARG A 387 10.18 6.28 7.18
N ALA A 388 10.87 5.45 7.96
CA ALA A 388 12.30 5.22 7.79
C ALA A 388 12.55 3.74 7.47
N LYS A 389 13.43 3.45 6.50
CA LYS A 389 13.88 2.07 6.23
C LYS A 389 14.72 1.50 7.39
N VAL A 390 15.47 2.36 8.08
CA VAL A 390 16.26 2.01 9.27
C VAL A 390 15.57 2.56 10.49
N ALA A 391 15.51 1.76 11.55
CA ALA A 391 14.85 2.15 12.80
C ALA A 391 15.55 3.40 13.37
N CYS A 392 14.77 4.42 13.72
CA CYS A 392 15.25 5.68 14.31
C CYS A 392 14.30 6.12 15.43
N ARG A 393 14.68 7.11 16.25
CA ARG A 393 13.76 7.71 17.23
C ARG A 393 13.01 8.88 16.58
N ILE A 394 11.70 8.88 16.63
CA ILE A 394 10.89 10.00 16.13
C ILE A 394 10.35 10.79 17.32
N ILE A 395 10.63 12.09 17.35
CA ILE A 395 10.12 13.00 18.37
C ILE A 395 9.05 13.87 17.76
N LEU A 396 7.83 13.70 18.26
CA LEU A 396 6.69 14.51 17.89
C LEU A 396 6.54 15.69 18.85
N PRO A 397 6.18 16.88 18.34
CA PRO A 397 5.91 18.02 19.18
C PRO A 397 4.55 17.86 19.87
N SER A 398 4.39 18.46 21.05
CA SER A 398 3.10 18.54 21.74
C SER A 398 2.03 19.23 20.88
N THR A 399 2.45 20.11 19.96
CA THR A 399 1.57 20.84 19.05
C THR A 399 0.88 19.96 18.01
N LEU A 400 1.30 18.70 17.80
CA LEU A 400 0.58 17.73 16.98
C LEU A 400 -0.86 17.49 17.52
N ALA A 401 -1.05 17.66 18.83
CA ALA A 401 -2.35 17.64 19.49
C ALA A 401 -3.37 18.64 18.90
N LYS A 402 -2.89 19.72 18.26
CA LYS A 402 -3.72 20.77 17.67
C LYS A 402 -4.29 20.38 16.29
N LEU A 403 -3.99 19.18 15.80
CA LEU A 403 -4.48 18.65 14.52
C LEU A 403 -5.74 17.81 14.72
N TYR A 404 -6.88 18.47 14.90
CA TYR A 404 -8.16 17.80 15.23
C TYR A 404 -8.70 16.89 14.11
N HIS A 405 -8.24 17.07 12.87
CA HIS A 405 -8.65 16.29 11.71
C HIS A 405 -7.71 15.13 11.38
N ILE A 406 -6.64 14.91 12.16
CA ILE A 406 -5.71 13.81 11.89
C ILE A 406 -6.40 12.46 12.10
N GLN A 407 -6.30 11.58 11.09
CA GLN A 407 -6.95 10.26 11.04
C GLN A 407 -5.93 9.13 10.94
N MET A 408 -4.77 9.40 10.34
CA MET A 408 -3.75 8.40 10.09
C MET A 408 -2.35 8.92 10.44
N LEU A 409 -1.65 8.16 11.26
CA LEU A 409 -0.24 8.33 11.55
C LEU A 409 0.53 7.07 11.14
N ASP A 410 1.53 7.22 10.28
CA ASP A 410 2.35 6.11 9.80
C ASP A 410 3.83 6.44 9.92
N PHE A 411 4.49 5.80 10.86
CA PHE A 411 5.90 6.01 11.12
C PHE A 411 6.76 4.78 10.80
N GLY A 412 6.16 3.76 10.17
CA GLY A 412 6.84 2.52 9.79
C GLY A 412 7.60 1.88 10.95
N ASN A 413 8.86 1.51 10.71
CA ASN A 413 9.74 0.91 11.70
C ASN A 413 10.57 1.98 12.42
N CYS A 414 10.25 2.24 13.68
CA CYS A 414 10.83 3.25 14.56
C CYS A 414 11.19 2.56 15.88
N GLU A 415 12.28 2.97 16.53
CA GLU A 415 12.75 2.30 17.76
C GLU A 415 11.99 2.74 18.99
N ARG A 416 11.74 4.05 19.07
CA ARG A 416 11.06 4.69 20.20
C ARG A 416 10.30 5.90 19.73
N MET A 417 9.09 6.03 20.23
CA MET A 417 8.18 7.11 19.90
C MET A 417 7.22 7.37 21.05
N GLU A 418 6.92 8.63 21.30
CA GLU A 418 5.89 9.00 22.26
C GLU A 418 4.88 9.88 21.53
N LEU A 419 3.62 9.45 21.50
CA LEU A 419 2.55 10.33 21.05
C LEU A 419 2.31 11.38 22.13
N PRO A 420 2.03 12.63 21.75
CA PRO A 420 1.64 13.64 22.72
C PRO A 420 0.35 13.23 23.44
N THR A 421 0.25 13.60 24.71
CA THR A 421 -0.97 13.51 25.53
C THR A 421 -2.06 14.39 24.91
N ALA A 422 -2.87 13.82 24.02
CA ALA A 422 -3.79 14.59 23.21
C ALA A 422 -5.06 13.82 22.85
N ASP A 423 -6.14 14.59 22.67
CA ASP A 423 -7.45 14.12 22.22
C ASP A 423 -7.45 13.96 20.69
N LEU A 424 -6.77 12.93 20.21
CA LEU A 424 -6.78 12.53 18.80
C LEU A 424 -8.10 11.81 18.47
N ILE A 425 -9.23 12.49 18.68
CA ILE A 425 -10.59 11.93 18.60
C ILE A 425 -10.94 11.41 17.20
N SER A 426 -10.38 12.03 16.16
CA SER A 426 -10.60 11.67 14.76
C SER A 426 -9.70 10.53 14.29
N MET A 427 -8.81 10.03 15.16
CA MET A 427 -7.85 8.99 14.80
C MET A 427 -8.55 7.69 14.41
N ARG A 428 -8.16 7.16 13.25
CA ARG A 428 -8.66 5.90 12.69
C ARG A 428 -7.56 4.85 12.57
N ARG A 429 -6.31 5.25 12.30
CA ARG A 429 -5.22 4.31 12.06
C ARG A 429 -3.88 4.77 12.61
N LEU A 430 -3.23 3.86 13.32
CA LEU A 430 -1.86 4.01 13.79
C LEU A 430 -1.01 2.89 13.17
N LEU A 431 -0.14 3.24 12.23
CA LEU A 431 0.85 2.32 11.66
C LEU A 431 2.20 2.57 12.32
N LEU A 432 2.38 1.90 13.45
CA LEU A 432 3.48 2.13 14.38
C LEU A 432 4.19 0.80 14.70
N PRO A 433 5.43 0.88 15.21
CA PRO A 433 6.15 -0.28 15.69
C PRO A 433 5.38 -0.99 16.81
N LEU A 434 5.53 -2.31 16.87
CA LEU A 434 4.89 -3.16 17.89
C LEU A 434 5.45 -2.93 19.31
N THR A 435 6.60 -2.25 19.42
CA THR A 435 7.32 -1.99 20.68
C THR A 435 7.83 -0.56 20.74
N GLY A 436 8.11 -0.08 21.96
CA GLY A 436 8.83 1.17 22.16
C GLY A 436 7.98 2.42 21.94
N VAL A 437 6.67 2.25 21.72
CA VAL A 437 5.72 3.35 21.59
C VAL A 437 4.92 3.55 22.89
N LYS A 438 4.66 4.80 23.25
CA LYS A 438 3.80 5.18 24.36
C LYS A 438 2.56 5.93 23.84
N PHE A 439 1.39 5.51 24.34
CA PHE A 439 0.07 5.98 23.91
C PHE A 439 -0.76 6.47 25.10
N PRO A 440 -0.48 7.67 25.63
CA PRO A 440 -1.27 8.18 26.74
C PRO A 440 -2.69 8.56 26.27
N ASN A 441 -3.71 8.09 26.97
CA ASN A 441 -5.14 8.37 26.77
C ASN A 441 -5.73 7.90 25.43
N LEU A 442 -5.21 6.80 24.87
CA LEU A 442 -5.69 6.25 23.59
C LEU A 442 -7.20 5.94 23.58
N GLY A 443 -7.79 5.65 24.75
CA GLY A 443 -9.22 5.33 24.86
C GLY A 443 -10.18 6.45 24.44
N ARG A 444 -9.68 7.67 24.24
CA ARG A 444 -10.48 8.79 23.72
C ARG A 444 -10.71 8.68 22.20
N SER A 445 -9.88 7.92 21.47
CA SER A 445 -9.98 7.73 20.02
C SER A 445 -10.98 6.62 19.66
N LYS A 446 -12.27 6.82 19.93
CA LYS A 446 -13.33 5.81 19.70
C LYS A 446 -13.51 5.38 18.23
N LEU A 447 -12.99 6.16 17.29
CA LEU A 447 -13.00 5.89 15.86
C LEU A 447 -11.83 5.00 15.39
N LEU A 448 -10.93 4.60 16.30
CA LEU A 448 -9.74 3.84 15.97
C LEU A 448 -10.10 2.44 15.44
N GLN A 449 -9.65 2.16 14.22
CA GLN A 449 -9.85 0.91 13.50
C GLN A 449 -8.60 0.02 13.57
N THR A 450 -7.41 0.61 13.46
CA THR A 450 -6.15 -0.15 13.39
C THR A 450 -5.18 0.28 14.48
N LEU A 451 -4.81 -0.69 15.32
CA LEU A 451 -3.81 -0.57 16.38
C LEU A 451 -2.94 -1.84 16.42
N PRO A 452 -1.74 -1.84 15.80
CA PRO A 452 -0.88 -3.01 15.72
C PRO A 452 -0.47 -3.57 17.08
N GLY A 453 -0.26 -2.68 18.06
CA GLY A 453 0.08 -3.08 19.42
C GLY A 453 -0.26 -2.03 20.48
N PHE A 454 -0.58 -2.51 21.68
CA PHE A 454 -0.86 -1.72 22.86
C PHE A 454 -0.02 -2.26 24.03
N THR A 455 0.84 -1.41 24.61
CA THR A 455 1.65 -1.78 25.77
C THR A 455 1.03 -1.20 27.03
N VAL A 456 0.50 -2.08 27.88
CA VAL A 456 0.00 -1.73 29.22
C VAL A 456 1.16 -1.34 30.11
N ARG A 457 1.03 -0.21 30.81
CA ARG A 457 2.01 0.29 31.78
C ARG A 457 1.31 0.75 33.04
N ASP A 458 2.03 0.70 34.15
CA ASP A 458 1.61 1.32 35.41
C ASP A 458 1.87 2.85 35.38
N GLU A 459 1.23 3.50 34.40
CA GLU A 459 1.32 4.94 34.14
C GLU A 459 -0.07 5.45 33.75
N GLN A 460 -0.46 6.61 34.27
CA GLN A 460 -1.75 7.23 33.94
C GLN A 460 -1.92 7.41 32.42
N GLY A 461 -3.05 6.94 31.89
CA GLY A 461 -3.37 7.01 30.47
C GLY A 461 -2.81 5.85 29.63
N CYS A 462 -2.01 4.94 30.21
CA CYS A 462 -1.48 3.75 29.53
C CYS A 462 -2.03 2.44 30.13
N GLU A 463 -3.07 2.53 30.97
CA GLU A 463 -3.67 1.37 31.62
C GLU A 463 -4.52 0.56 30.64
N LEU A 464 -4.82 -0.69 30.97
CA LEU A 464 -5.56 -1.58 30.08
C LEU A 464 -6.99 -1.07 29.78
N LYS A 465 -7.59 -0.35 30.72
CA LYS A 465 -8.93 0.26 30.58
C LYS A 465 -9.07 1.26 29.42
N GLN A 466 -7.96 1.71 28.83
CA GLN A 466 -7.97 2.55 27.63
C GLN A 466 -8.57 1.82 26.42
N LEU A 467 -8.60 0.49 26.42
CA LEU A 467 -9.21 -0.29 25.33
C LEU A 467 -10.75 -0.37 25.40
N ARG A 468 -11.36 0.06 26.50
CA ARG A 468 -12.80 -0.12 26.81
C ARG A 468 -13.75 0.24 25.68
N ASP A 469 -13.57 1.43 25.11
CA ASP A 469 -14.48 2.02 24.14
C ASP A 469 -13.99 1.86 22.68
N LEU A 470 -12.86 1.17 22.47
CA LEU A 470 -12.24 0.99 21.15
C LEU A 470 -12.87 -0.19 20.39
N ASN A 471 -14.20 -0.17 20.25
CA ASN A 471 -14.97 -1.29 19.69
C ASN A 471 -14.93 -1.37 18.16
N LYS A 472 -14.43 -0.32 17.51
CA LYS A 472 -14.20 -0.29 16.06
C LYS A 472 -12.90 -0.97 15.63
N LEU A 473 -12.05 -1.40 16.57
CA LEU A 473 -10.80 -2.09 16.23
C LEU A 473 -11.06 -3.33 15.38
N ARG A 474 -10.32 -3.43 14.27
CA ARG A 474 -10.43 -4.50 13.27
C ARG A 474 -9.09 -5.19 13.04
N SER A 475 -9.15 -6.37 12.44
CA SER A 475 -7.98 -7.17 12.08
C SER A 475 -7.20 -7.66 13.31
N SER A 476 -6.00 -7.11 13.57
CA SER A 476 -5.08 -7.63 14.58
C SER A 476 -4.83 -6.65 15.72
N LEU A 477 -4.82 -7.15 16.96
CA LEU A 477 -4.41 -6.40 18.15
C LEU A 477 -3.41 -7.20 18.99
N TRP A 478 -2.25 -6.61 19.29
CA TRP A 478 -1.28 -7.19 20.22
C TRP A 478 -1.23 -6.41 21.53
N ILE A 479 -1.69 -7.02 22.62
CA ILE A 479 -1.66 -6.45 23.97
C ILE A 479 -0.44 -7.01 24.71
N ARG A 480 0.39 -6.10 25.22
CA ARG A 480 1.65 -6.41 25.90
C ARG A 480 1.68 -5.79 27.27
N GLY A 481 2.55 -6.28 28.14
CA GLY A 481 2.71 -5.70 29.46
C GLY A 481 1.60 -6.11 30.43
N LEU A 482 0.94 -7.24 30.16
CA LEU A 482 -0.17 -7.72 30.99
C LEU A 482 0.26 -8.07 32.42
N GLU A 483 1.57 -8.19 32.69
CA GLU A 483 2.12 -8.27 34.03
C GLU A 483 1.84 -7.02 34.90
N ASN A 484 1.49 -5.89 34.29
CA ASN A 484 1.19 -4.66 35.02
C ASN A 484 -0.28 -4.60 35.49
N VAL A 485 -1.15 -5.49 35.01
CA VAL A 485 -2.58 -5.54 35.39
C VAL A 485 -2.72 -6.30 36.71
N GLN A 486 -3.19 -5.63 37.76
CA GLN A 486 -3.23 -6.21 39.12
C GLN A 486 -4.62 -6.72 39.54
N THR A 487 -5.69 -6.40 38.80
CA THR A 487 -7.07 -6.69 39.24
C THR A 487 -7.96 -7.23 38.11
N LYS A 488 -8.94 -8.08 38.48
CA LYS A 488 -10.03 -8.52 37.60
C LYS A 488 -10.79 -7.35 36.98
N LYS A 489 -11.07 -6.33 37.80
CA LYS A 489 -11.85 -5.16 37.38
C LYS A 489 -11.19 -4.43 36.23
N GLU A 490 -9.88 -4.19 36.32
CA GLU A 490 -9.13 -3.54 35.26
C GLU A 490 -9.14 -4.36 33.95
N ALA A 491 -8.95 -5.68 34.06
CA ALA A 491 -9.00 -6.58 32.91
C ALA A 491 -10.38 -6.59 32.23
N LEU A 492 -11.45 -6.64 33.02
CA LEU A 492 -12.83 -6.62 32.53
C LEU A 492 -13.16 -5.31 31.81
N GLU A 493 -12.66 -4.18 32.29
CA GLU A 493 -12.84 -2.86 31.64
C GLU A 493 -12.23 -2.81 30.23
N ALA A 494 -11.29 -3.68 29.88
CA ALA A 494 -10.75 -3.75 28.52
C ALA A 494 -11.80 -4.16 27.48
N ASN A 495 -12.84 -4.91 27.91
CA ASN A 495 -13.97 -5.36 27.12
C ASN A 495 -13.57 -5.88 25.72
N LEU A 496 -12.73 -6.92 25.66
CA LEU A 496 -12.27 -7.49 24.39
C LEU A 496 -13.40 -8.17 23.60
N ALA A 497 -14.37 -8.76 24.29
CA ALA A 497 -15.51 -9.43 23.66
C ALA A 497 -16.35 -8.48 22.77
N ALA A 498 -16.45 -7.19 23.12
CA ALA A 498 -17.17 -6.19 22.34
C ALA A 498 -16.46 -5.74 21.04
N LYS A 499 -15.22 -6.19 20.81
CA LYS A 499 -14.41 -5.83 19.62
C LYS A 499 -14.65 -6.84 18.49
N GLU A 500 -15.89 -6.92 18.02
CA GLU A 500 -16.40 -7.95 17.11
C GLU A 500 -15.66 -8.04 15.76
N ARG A 501 -14.95 -6.97 15.35
CA ARG A 501 -14.21 -6.89 14.09
C ARG A 501 -12.75 -7.39 14.19
N LEU A 502 -12.28 -7.77 15.38
CA LEU A 502 -10.95 -8.36 15.55
C LEU A 502 -10.95 -9.82 15.09
N THR A 503 -10.00 -10.14 14.20
CA THR A 503 -9.78 -11.50 13.70
C THR A 503 -8.54 -12.15 14.31
N GLN A 504 -7.62 -11.35 14.87
CA GLN A 504 -6.41 -11.81 15.54
C GLN A 504 -6.13 -11.03 16.83
N VAL A 505 -5.85 -11.76 17.93
CA VAL A 505 -5.45 -11.17 19.22
C VAL A 505 -4.19 -11.86 19.72
N SER A 506 -3.21 -11.08 20.15
CA SER A 506 -2.02 -11.56 20.85
C SER A 506 -1.96 -10.97 22.26
N LEU A 507 -1.83 -11.82 23.27
CA LEU A 507 -1.72 -11.44 24.68
C LEU A 507 -0.32 -11.82 25.19
N GLU A 508 0.41 -10.87 25.75
CA GLU A 508 1.80 -11.08 26.19
C GLU A 508 2.07 -10.56 27.59
N TRP A 509 2.64 -11.46 28.40
CA TRP A 509 3.31 -11.14 29.65
C TRP A 509 4.83 -11.07 29.44
N ARG A 510 5.54 -10.26 30.23
CA ARG A 510 7.01 -10.29 30.25
C ARG A 510 7.54 -11.55 30.94
N ALA A 511 8.36 -12.32 30.23
CA ALA A 511 8.93 -13.59 30.72
C ALA A 511 9.72 -13.46 32.05
N ASN A 512 10.38 -12.31 32.27
CA ASN A 512 11.33 -12.09 33.36
C ASN A 512 10.74 -11.39 34.61
N ARG A 513 9.44 -11.08 34.65
CA ARG A 513 8.78 -10.54 35.85
C ARG A 513 7.93 -11.62 36.51
N SER A 514 8.10 -11.81 37.82
CA SER A 514 7.23 -12.66 38.63
C SER A 514 5.95 -11.91 38.98
N CYS A 515 4.85 -12.29 38.36
CA CYS A 515 3.50 -11.91 38.79
C CYS A 515 2.85 -13.07 39.51
N ASN A 516 1.95 -12.77 40.45
CA ASN A 516 1.16 -13.78 41.15
C ASN A 516 0.38 -14.63 40.12
N PRO A 517 0.57 -15.97 40.09
CA PRO A 517 -0.14 -16.86 39.18
C PRO A 517 -1.67 -16.78 39.27
N GLU A 518 -2.22 -16.56 40.47
CA GLU A 518 -3.66 -16.38 40.68
C GLU A 518 -4.17 -15.12 39.96
N VAL A 519 -3.42 -14.01 40.09
CA VAL A 519 -3.77 -12.74 39.42
C VAL A 519 -3.70 -12.89 37.90
N GLN A 520 -2.71 -13.62 37.36
CA GLN A 520 -2.64 -13.86 35.92
C GLN A 520 -3.84 -14.68 35.42
N ALA A 521 -4.25 -15.72 36.16
CA ALA A 521 -5.43 -16.51 35.84
C ALA A 521 -6.70 -15.65 35.84
N ASP A 522 -6.85 -14.85 36.87
CA ASP A 522 -7.94 -13.90 37.02
C ASP A 522 -8.01 -12.86 35.88
N VAL A 523 -6.85 -12.32 35.46
CA VAL A 523 -6.76 -11.37 34.34
C VAL A 523 -7.12 -12.04 33.01
N LEU A 524 -6.57 -13.23 32.73
CA LEU A 524 -6.83 -13.95 31.48
C LEU A 524 -8.29 -14.40 31.39
N GLU A 525 -8.92 -14.79 32.50
CA GLU A 525 -10.36 -15.09 32.56
C GLU A 525 -11.21 -13.88 32.12
N CYS A 526 -10.85 -12.67 32.54
CA CYS A 526 -11.56 -11.45 32.18
C CYS A 526 -11.26 -10.93 30.76
N LEU A 527 -10.18 -11.41 30.11
CA LEU A 527 -9.79 -11.03 28.75
C LEU A 527 -10.42 -11.96 27.69
N CYS A 528 -11.71 -12.26 27.83
CA CYS A 528 -12.44 -13.09 26.87
C CYS A 528 -12.41 -12.45 25.47
N PRO A 529 -11.85 -13.12 24.44
CA PRO A 529 -11.81 -12.58 23.08
C PRO A 529 -13.19 -12.55 22.41
N PRO A 530 -13.35 -11.84 21.28
CA PRO A 530 -14.61 -11.83 20.52
C PRO A 530 -14.88 -13.19 19.88
N THR A 531 -16.16 -13.50 19.66
CA THR A 531 -16.61 -14.80 19.14
C THR A 531 -16.13 -15.09 17.70
N SER A 532 -15.96 -14.03 16.92
CA SER A 532 -15.48 -14.01 15.52
C SER A 532 -13.96 -14.19 15.37
N LEU A 533 -13.21 -14.28 16.49
CA LEU A 533 -11.75 -14.35 16.44
C LEU A 533 -11.27 -15.64 15.77
N THR A 534 -10.39 -15.50 14.78
CA THR A 534 -9.82 -16.64 14.04
C THR A 534 -8.43 -17.05 14.51
N LYS A 535 -7.67 -16.13 15.12
CA LYS A 535 -6.30 -16.38 15.59
C LYS A 535 -6.07 -15.83 16.99
N LEU A 536 -5.62 -16.68 17.90
CA LEU A 536 -5.27 -16.31 19.28
C LEU A 536 -3.83 -16.73 19.58
N ASN A 537 -3.04 -15.78 20.08
CA ASN A 537 -1.69 -16.05 20.57
C ASN A 537 -1.56 -15.62 22.03
N ILE A 538 -1.09 -16.51 22.89
CA ILE A 538 -0.84 -16.23 24.31
C ILE A 538 0.62 -16.55 24.62
N MET A 539 1.32 -15.57 25.18
CA MET A 539 2.76 -15.60 25.35
C MET A 539 3.16 -15.35 26.80
N ASN A 540 4.04 -16.21 27.31
CA ASN A 540 4.62 -16.17 28.66
C ASN A 540 3.62 -16.16 29.81
N TYR A 541 2.43 -16.74 29.59
CA TYR A 541 1.43 -16.89 30.62
C TYR A 541 1.85 -17.95 31.64
N LYS A 542 1.88 -17.58 32.93
CA LYS A 542 2.29 -18.45 34.04
C LYS A 542 1.23 -18.51 35.15
N GLY A 543 -0.04 -18.31 34.80
CA GLY A 543 -1.13 -18.36 35.77
C GLY A 543 -1.44 -19.78 36.26
N SER A 544 -2.20 -19.87 37.35
CA SER A 544 -2.48 -21.14 38.04
C SER A 544 -3.54 -22.01 37.35
N SER A 545 -4.35 -21.48 36.42
CA SER A 545 -5.43 -22.22 35.76
C SER A 545 -5.75 -21.70 34.35
N TYR A 546 -6.40 -22.54 33.53
CA TYR A 546 -6.87 -22.13 32.20
C TYR A 546 -8.19 -21.36 32.31
N PRO A 547 -8.41 -20.35 31.43
CA PRO A 547 -9.66 -19.60 31.47
C PRO A 547 -10.83 -20.46 30.99
N LYS A 548 -12.00 -20.28 31.61
CA LYS A 548 -13.21 -21.09 31.32
C LYS A 548 -13.70 -20.89 29.90
N TRP A 549 -13.55 -19.70 29.34
CA TRP A 549 -13.93 -19.41 27.95
C TRP A 549 -13.07 -20.18 26.92
N MET A 550 -11.92 -20.72 27.32
CA MET A 550 -11.07 -21.56 26.46
C MET A 550 -11.39 -23.04 26.58
N VAL A 551 -11.79 -23.51 27.78
CA VAL A 551 -11.98 -24.94 28.07
C VAL A 551 -13.44 -25.37 27.92
N CYS A 552 -14.40 -24.47 28.16
CA CYS A 552 -15.84 -24.77 28.10
C CYS A 552 -16.50 -24.14 26.87
N LYS A 553 -17.01 -24.97 25.95
CA LYS A 553 -17.70 -24.52 24.71
C LYS A 553 -18.92 -23.60 24.93
N GLN A 554 -19.45 -23.51 26.16
CA GLN A 554 -20.67 -22.76 26.49
C GLN A 554 -20.43 -21.33 27.02
N ASN A 555 -19.19 -20.89 27.21
CA ASN A 555 -18.88 -19.64 27.95
C ASN A 555 -18.49 -18.44 27.07
N GLY A 556 -19.03 -18.33 25.85
CA GLY A 556 -18.85 -17.13 25.03
C GLY A 556 -17.46 -16.93 24.41
N GLY A 557 -16.59 -17.95 24.45
CA GLY A 557 -15.28 -17.94 23.80
C GLY A 557 -15.34 -17.90 22.27
N PRO A 558 -14.18 -17.76 21.59
CA PRO A 558 -14.10 -17.67 20.14
C PRO A 558 -14.61 -18.94 19.45
N LYS A 559 -15.63 -18.80 18.60
CA LYS A 559 -16.27 -19.90 17.86
C LYS A 559 -15.55 -20.21 16.55
N ASP A 560 -14.98 -19.18 15.93
CA ASP A 560 -14.34 -19.27 14.61
C ASP A 560 -12.82 -19.45 14.71
N LEU A 561 -12.31 -19.88 15.86
CA LEU A 561 -10.88 -20.02 16.12
C LEU A 561 -10.26 -21.10 15.24
N LYS A 562 -9.37 -20.70 14.33
CA LYS A 562 -8.63 -21.57 13.42
C LYS A 562 -7.20 -21.83 13.90
N GLU A 563 -6.64 -20.88 14.64
CA GLU A 563 -5.23 -20.93 15.07
C GLU A 563 -5.09 -20.50 16.53
N LEU A 564 -4.56 -21.40 17.36
CA LEU A 564 -4.22 -21.15 18.76
C LEU A 564 -2.71 -21.37 18.95
N ARG A 565 -1.98 -20.34 19.36
CA ARG A 565 -0.55 -20.42 19.67
C ARG A 565 -0.30 -20.12 21.14
N LEU A 566 0.38 -21.04 21.81
CA LEU A 566 0.73 -20.97 23.22
C LEU A 566 2.25 -21.03 23.32
N THR A 567 2.90 -19.97 23.80
CA THR A 567 4.37 -19.90 23.88
C THR A 567 4.82 -19.46 25.28
N GLY A 568 5.89 -20.08 25.80
CA GLY A 568 6.36 -19.78 27.16
C GLY A 568 5.32 -20.08 28.25
N TRP A 569 4.35 -20.94 27.95
CA TRP A 569 3.24 -21.28 28.85
C TRP A 569 3.70 -22.39 29.81
N ASN A 570 3.49 -22.18 31.12
CA ASN A 570 3.72 -23.23 32.11
C ASN A 570 2.68 -24.37 31.95
N LEU A 571 3.11 -25.50 31.39
CA LEU A 571 2.34 -26.76 31.31
C LEU A 571 2.42 -27.52 32.64
N PHE A 572 1.86 -26.98 33.74
CA PHE A 572 1.84 -27.69 35.03
C PHE A 572 0.51 -28.39 35.36
N PHE A 573 -0.51 -28.30 34.51
CA PHE A 573 -1.79 -28.97 34.74
C PHE A 573 -2.22 -29.80 33.52
N VAL A 574 -1.50 -30.89 33.29
CA VAL A 574 -2.07 -32.10 32.68
C VAL A 574 -2.13 -33.16 33.78
N ARG A 575 -3.28 -33.23 34.47
CA ARG A 575 -3.78 -34.44 35.12
C ARG A 575 -5.27 -34.49 34.93
#